data_AF-A0AA43KCD3-F1
#
_entry.id   AF-A0AA43KCD3-F1
#
_cell.length_a   1.000
_cell.length_b   1.000
_cell.length_c   1.000
_cell.angle_alpha   90.00
_cell.angle_beta   90.00
_cell.angle_gamma   90.00
#
_symmetry.space_group_name_H-M   'P 1'
#
loop_
_entity.id
_entity.type
_entity.pdbx_description
1 polymer ?
#
loop_
_entity_poly.entity_id
_entity_poly.type
_entity_poly.pdbx_seq_one_letter_code
_entity_poly.pdbx_strand_id
1 'polypeptide(L)' 'MAQGEASIRVYLSPEVKDRFKAVCFFKGLNMSDVSAELIEEWLAKNDIELPNYPNISPPTAGKKKLS' A
#
# COMPACT_ATOMS: atom_id res chain seq x y z
N MET A 1 6.41 22.76 -3.61
CA MET A 1 5.11 22.12 -3.91
C MET A 1 5.29 20.64 -3.63
N ALA A 2 4.87 20.14 -2.47
CA ALA A 2 5.04 18.73 -2.11
C ALA A 2 3.95 17.91 -2.82
N GLN A 3 4.26 17.39 -4.00
CA GLN A 3 3.48 16.31 -4.62
C GLN A 3 3.80 15.03 -3.85
N GLY A 4 2.79 14.29 -3.37
CA GLY A 4 3.04 12.88 -3.01
C GLY A 4 2.06 12.21 -2.06
N GLU A 5 1.23 12.93 -1.32
CA GLU A 5 0.33 12.29 -0.35
C GLU A 5 -1.13 12.32 -0.84
N ALA A 6 -1.65 11.14 -1.19
CA ALA A 6 -3.04 10.93 -1.53
C ALA A 6 -3.75 10.18 -0.40
N SER A 7 -4.86 10.71 0.09
CA SER A 7 -5.67 10.06 1.13
C SER A 7 -6.79 9.23 0.51
N ILE A 8 -6.93 7.98 0.94
CA ILE A 8 -8.11 7.16 0.62
C ILE A 8 -9.10 7.18 1.78
N ARG A 9 -10.40 7.22 1.48
CA ARG A 9 -11.46 7.06 2.47
C ARG A 9 -12.15 5.71 2.24
N VAL A 10 -12.05 4.83 3.23
CA VAL A 10 -12.66 3.50 3.19
C VAL A 10 -13.73 3.36 4.26
N TYR A 11 -14.79 2.63 3.93
CA TYR A 11 -15.87 2.27 4.84
C TYR A 11 -15.72 0.80 5.22
N LEU A 12 -15.62 0.55 6.53
CA LEU A 12 -15.48 -0.78 7.11
C LEU A 12 -16.51 -0.90 8.22
N SER A 13 -16.99 -2.12 8.47
CA SER A 13 -17.84 -2.39 9.64
C SER A 13 -17.10 -2.01 10.92
N PRO A 14 -17.80 -1.50 11.96
CA PRO A 14 -17.18 -1.08 13.21
C PRO A 14 -16.33 -2.17 13.86
N GLU A 15 -16.81 -3.42 13.83
CA GLU A 15 -16.12 -4.59 14.39
C GLU A 15 -14.77 -4.86 13.70
N VAL A 16 -14.73 -4.74 12.37
CA VAL A 16 -13.50 -4.95 11.59
C VAL A 16 -12.49 -3.85 11.88
N LYS A 17 -12.95 -2.60 11.92
CA LYS A 17 -12.10 -1.45 12.25
C LYS A 17 -11.52 -1.58 13.66
N ASP A 18 -12.32 -1.98 14.63
CA ASP A 18 -11.88 -2.13 16.02
C ASP A 18 -10.84 -3.24 16.17
N ARG A 19 -11.10 -4.41 15.56
CA ARG A 19 -10.14 -5.51 15.51
C ARG A 19 -8.84 -5.11 14.82
N PHE A 20 -8.91 -4.41 13.69
CA PHE A 20 -7.74 -3.92 12.97
C PHE A 20 -6.91 -2.97 13.83
N LYS A 21 -7.57 -1.99 14.47
CA LYS A 21 -6.93 -1.05 15.39
C LYS A 21 -6.27 -1.77 16.56
N ALA A 22 -6.95 -2.72 17.19
CA ALA A 22 -6.41 -3.48 18.31
C ALA A 22 -5.14 -4.25 17.90
N VAL A 23 -5.17 -4.95 16.77
CA VAL A 23 -4.00 -5.69 16.26
C VAL A 23 -2.83 -4.75 15.94
N CYS A 24 -3.09 -3.62 15.28
CA CYS A 24 -2.06 -2.62 15.01
C CYS A 24 -1.45 -2.08 16.32
N PHE A 25 -2.30 -1.77 17.30
CA PHE A 25 -1.87 -1.29 18.62
C PHE A 25 -0.99 -2.31 19.36
N PHE A 26 -1.41 -3.58 19.42
CA PHE A 26 -0.63 -4.64 20.07
C PHE A 26 0.72 -4.89 19.40
N LYS A 27 0.82 -4.64 18.09
CA LYS A 27 2.07 -4.75 17.33
C LYS A 27 2.91 -3.46 17.36
N GLY A 28 2.41 -2.38 17.94
CA GLY A 28 3.08 -1.08 17.93
C GLY A 28 3.15 -0.44 16.54
N LEU A 29 2.21 -0.77 15.65
CA LEU A 29 2.16 -0.28 14.27
C LEU A 29 1.03 0.75 14.09
N ASN A 30 1.22 1.69 13.18
CA ASN A 30 0.16 2.63 12.83
C ASN A 30 -0.80 2.01 11.81
N MET A 31 -2.07 2.34 11.93
CA MET A 31 -3.09 1.90 10.98
C MET A 31 -2.78 2.35 9.54
N SER A 32 -2.19 3.53 9.36
CA SER A 32 -1.84 4.05 8.03
C SER A 32 -0.72 3.23 7.37
N ASP A 33 0.34 2.92 8.12
CA ASP A 33 1.48 2.14 7.63
C ASP A 33 1.03 0.72 7.23
N VAL A 34 0.26 0.06 8.09
CA VAL A 34 -0.29 -1.27 7.80
C VAL A 34 -1.25 -1.24 6.60
N SER A 35 -2.05 -0.17 6.46
CA SER A 35 -2.96 -0.04 5.31
C SER A 35 -2.19 0.14 4.01
N ALA A 36 -1.12 0.95 4.01
CA ALA A 36 -0.27 1.15 2.85
C ALA A 36 0.41 -0.15 2.42
N GLU A 37 1.01 -0.87 3.38
CA GLU A 37 1.66 -2.16 3.13
C GLU A 37 0.68 -3.19 2.54
N LEU A 38 -0.54 -3.28 3.09
CA LEU A 38 -1.57 -4.19 2.57
C LEU A 38 -1.99 -3.83 1.14
N ILE A 39 -2.05 -2.55 0.79
CA ILE A 39 -2.38 -2.10 -0.56
C ILE A 39 -1.25 -2.44 -1.53
N GLU A 40 0.01 -2.19 -1.16
CA GLU A 40 1.17 -2.55 -1.98
C GLU A 40 1.28 -4.06 -2.18
N GLU A 41 1.06 -4.86 -1.13
CA GLU A 41 1.05 -6.32 -1.22
C GLU A 41 -0.09 -6.82 -2.12
N TRP A 42 -1.27 -6.22 -2.01
CA TRP A 42 -2.40 -6.54 -2.86
C TRP A 42 -2.09 -6.23 -4.34
N LEU A 43 -1.51 -5.06 -4.62
CA LEU A 43 -1.10 -4.68 -5.97
C LEU A 43 -0.03 -5.62 -6.50
N ALA A 44 1.02 -5.94 -5.73
CA ALA A 44 2.06 -6.87 -6.14
C ALA A 44 1.53 -8.25 -6.55
N LYS A 45 0.43 -8.71 -5.93
CA LYS A 45 -0.21 -10.00 -6.23
C LYS A 45 -1.21 -9.93 -7.38
N ASN A 46 -1.84 -8.78 -7.58
CA ASN A 46 -2.96 -8.59 -8.51
C ASN A 46 -2.63 -7.54 -9.56
N ASP A 47 -1.34 -7.31 -9.84
CA ASP A 47 -0.91 -6.35 -10.83
C ASP A 47 -1.40 -6.82 -12.19
N ILE A 48 -2.53 -6.26 -12.60
CA ILE A 48 -3.05 -6.38 -13.95
C ILE A 48 -2.31 -5.28 -14.70
N GLU A 49 -1.67 -5.61 -15.83
CA GLU A 49 -1.19 -4.61 -16.79
C GLU A 49 -2.40 -3.81 -17.27
N LEU A 50 -2.80 -2.79 -16.50
CA LEU A 50 -3.88 -1.90 -16.83
C LEU A 50 -3.37 -1.02 -17.97
N PRO A 51 -3.99 -1.07 -19.17
CA PRO A 51 -3.62 -0.16 -20.22
C PRO A 51 -4.03 1.24 -19.75
N ASN A 52 -3.02 2.07 -19.49
CA ASN A 52 -3.14 3.51 -19.23
C ASN A 52 -3.45 3.95 -17.78
N TYR A 53 -2.66 3.51 -16.79
CA TYR A 53 -2.40 4.37 -15.62
C TYR A 53 -1.18 5.26 -15.91
N PRO A 54 -1.27 6.59 -15.75
CA PRO A 54 -0.11 7.47 -15.92
C PRO A 54 0.90 7.21 -14.80
N ASN A 55 1.84 6.32 -15.11
CA ASN A 55 3.20 6.18 -14.57
C ASN A 55 3.41 6.62 -13.10
N ILE A 56 3.16 5.71 -12.17
CA ILE A 56 3.84 5.71 -10.88
C ILE A 56 4.85 4.56 -10.94
N SER A 57 6.04 4.84 -11.47
CA SER A 57 7.14 3.87 -11.55
C SER A 57 7.55 3.43 -10.13
N PRO A 58 7.63 2.12 -9.83
CA PRO A 58 8.41 1.63 -8.69
C PRO A 58 9.91 1.86 -8.97
N PRO A 59 10.75 2.19 -7.98
CA PRO A 59 12.18 2.29 -8.19
C PRO A 59 12.71 0.90 -8.58
N THR A 60 13.30 0.87 -9.76
CA THR A 60 13.88 -0.29 -10.43
C THR A 60 14.90 -1.00 -9.53
N ALA A 61 14.59 -2.24 -9.12
CA ALA A 61 15.59 -3.17 -8.61
C ALA A 61 16.53 -3.55 -9.76
N GLY A 62 17.64 -2.82 -9.86
CA GLY A 62 18.66 -3.00 -10.89
C GLY A 62 19.23 -4.41 -10.90
N LYS A 63 18.82 -5.23 -11.86
CA LYS A 63 19.59 -6.40 -12.29
C LYS A 63 20.81 -5.93 -13.08
N LYS A 64 21.91 -5.65 -12.38
CA LYS A 64 23.24 -5.65 -13.02
C LYS A 64 23.65 -7.11 -13.26
N LYS A 65 23.45 -7.59 -14.49
CA LYS A 65 24.27 -8.66 -15.04
C LYS A 65 24.84 -8.14 -16.35
N LEU A 66 26.06 -7.63 -16.28
CA LEU A 66 26.85 -7.21 -17.42
C LEU A 66 28.05 -8.15 -17.51
N SER A 67 28.13 -8.81 -18.67
CA SER A 67 29.28 -9.44 -19.32
C SER A 67 29.92 -10.67 -18.68
#